data_AF-A0A660YKN7-F1
#
_entry.id   AF-A0A660YKN7-F1
#
_cell.length_a   1.000
_cell.length_b   1.000
_cell.length_c   1.000
_cell.angle_alpha   90.00
_cell.angle_beta   90.00
_cell.angle_gamma   90.00
#
_symmetry.space_group_name_H-M   'P 1'
#
loop_
_entity.id
_entity.type
_entity.pdbx_description
1 polymer ?
#
loop_
_entity_poly.entity_id
_entity_poly.type
_entity_poly.pdbx_seq_one_letter_code
_entity_poly.pdbx_strand_id
1 'polypeptide(L)'
;MNKHENIIEKWGVLRITGMVIGGIVIAAIMGLLLGLFVMILWNWLMPDIFGLTTITFWQAWGLVILTHIFFKSFPHHSSSRHSEQWKEHFKNKFFPDKNTNTDQFTA
;
A
#
# COMPACT_ATOMS: atom_id res chain seq x y z
N MET A 1 -14.33 12.29 -32.52
CA MET A 1 -12.85 12.24 -32.67
C MET A 1 -12.25 12.74 -31.36
N ASN A 2 -12.12 11.85 -30.39
CA ASN A 2 -12.05 12.20 -28.96
C ASN A 2 -10.59 12.31 -28.52
N LYS A 3 -9.94 13.42 -28.86
CA LYS A 3 -8.54 13.65 -28.48
C LYS A 3 -8.38 13.98 -26.99
N HIS A 4 -9.42 14.48 -26.34
CA HIS A 4 -9.36 15.04 -24.98
C HIS A 4 -9.56 14.02 -23.84
N GLU A 5 -10.14 12.85 -24.11
CA GLU A 5 -10.40 11.81 -23.11
C GLU A 5 -9.09 11.09 -22.69
N ASN A 6 -8.25 10.77 -23.67
CA ASN A 6 -6.97 10.09 -23.47
C ASN A 6 -5.94 10.92 -22.68
N ILE A 7 -6.10 12.24 -22.65
CA ILE A 7 -5.14 13.13 -22.00
C ILE A 7 -5.34 13.09 -20.48
N ILE A 8 -6.59 13.15 -20.01
CA ILE A 8 -6.90 13.17 -18.57
C ILE A 8 -6.60 11.81 -17.92
N GLU A 9 -6.87 10.69 -18.60
CA GLU A 9 -6.43 9.37 -18.14
C GLU A 9 -4.90 9.27 -18.03
N LYS A 10 -4.15 9.70 -19.06
CA LYS A 10 -2.69 9.61 -19.08
C LYS A 10 -2.03 10.31 -17.90
N TRP A 11 -2.51 11.48 -17.49
CA TRP A 11 -1.92 12.24 -16.37
C TRP A 11 -2.16 11.59 -15.00
N GLY A 12 -3.32 10.96 -14.79
CA GLY A 12 -3.60 10.21 -13.56
C GLY A 12 -2.79 8.91 -13.49
N VAL A 13 -2.78 8.16 -14.60
CA VAL A 13 -2.04 6.89 -14.70
C VAL A 13 -0.53 7.12 -14.56
N LEU A 14 0.04 8.17 -15.17
CA LEU A 14 1.47 8.50 -15.03
C LEU A 14 1.90 8.71 -13.56
N ARG A 15 1.07 9.37 -12.75
CA ARG A 15 1.35 9.57 -11.31
C ARG A 15 1.24 8.28 -10.51
N ILE A 16 0.23 7.47 -10.78
CA ILE A 16 -0.01 6.19 -10.09
C ILE A 16 1.10 5.19 -10.45
N THR A 17 1.42 5.06 -11.73
CA THR A 17 2.52 4.20 -12.21
C THR A 17 3.84 4.61 -11.56
N GLY A 18 4.13 5.91 -11.43
CA GLY A 18 5.31 6.40 -10.73
C GLY A 18 5.38 6.00 -9.26
N MET A 19 4.26 6.13 -8.52
CA MET A 19 4.20 5.72 -7.11
C MET A 19 4.32 4.20 -6.92
N VAL A 20 3.70 3.41 -7.80
CA VAL A 20 3.80 1.94 -7.77
C VAL A 20 5.23 1.48 -8.05
N ILE A 21 5.90 2.07 -9.05
CA ILE A 21 7.30 1.77 -9.34
C ILE A 21 8.19 2.12 -8.15
N GLY A 22 7.99 3.28 -7.52
CA GLY A 22 8.73 3.69 -6.32
C GLY A 22 8.55 2.70 -5.17
N GLY A 23 7.31 2.27 -4.89
CA GLY A 23 7.02 1.27 -3.86
C GLY A 23 7.67 -0.09 -4.14
N ILE A 24 7.64 -0.54 -5.40
CA ILE A 24 8.28 -1.81 -5.82
C ILE A 24 9.80 -1.74 -5.67
N VAL A 25 10.42 -0.61 -6.02
CA VAL A 25 11.88 -0.43 -5.89
C VAL A 25 12.31 -0.48 -4.43
N ILE A 26 11.59 0.21 -3.54
CA ILE A 26 11.90 0.18 -2.10
C ILE A 26 11.72 -1.23 -1.52
N ALA A 27 10.63 -1.91 -1.89
CA ALA A 27 10.39 -3.29 -1.46
C ALA A 27 11.46 -4.27 -1.98
N ALA A 28 11.91 -4.09 -3.22
CA ALA A 28 12.98 -4.89 -3.82
C ALA A 28 14.32 -4.66 -3.11
N ILE A 29 14.66 -3.41 -2.79
CA ILE A 29 15.89 -3.08 -2.04
C ILE A 29 15.86 -3.74 -0.65
N MET A 30 14.73 -3.65 0.06
CA MET A 30 14.60 -4.26 1.39
C MET A 30 14.66 -5.80 1.33
N GLY A 31 14.03 -6.41 0.31
CA GLY A 31 14.10 -7.85 0.08
C GLY A 31 15.50 -8.33 -0.31
N LEU A 32 16.22 -7.56 -1.14
CA LEU A 32 17.59 -7.86 -1.54
C LEU A 32 18.58 -7.74 -0.38
N LEU A 33 18.42 -6.72 0.47
CA LEU A 33 19.25 -6.55 1.68
C LEU A 33 19.09 -7.74 2.62
N LEU A 34 17.86 -8.18 2.87
CA LEU A 34 17.59 -9.36 3.69
C LEU A 34 18.10 -10.65 3.03
N GLY A 35 17.89 -10.83 1.73
CA GLY A 35 18.38 -12.00 0.98
C GLY A 35 19.92 -12.10 0.99
N LEU A 36 20.62 -10.99 0.79
CA LEU A 36 22.08 -10.91 0.89
C LEU A 36 22.57 -11.17 2.31
N PHE A 37 21.93 -10.58 3.31
CA PHE A 37 22.29 -10.77 4.72
C PHE A 37 22.12 -12.23 5.14
N VAL A 38 20.99 -12.84 4.78
CA VAL A 38 20.72 -14.27 5.03
C VAL A 38 21.74 -15.15 4.31
N MET A 39 22.06 -14.86 3.04
CA MET A 39 23.04 -15.65 2.28
C MET A 39 24.44 -15.58 2.92
N ILE A 40 24.94 -14.39 3.24
CA ILE A 40 26.27 -14.21 3.85
C ILE A 40 26.32 -14.86 5.23
N LEU A 41 25.32 -14.59 6.07
CA LEU A 41 25.28 -15.10 7.44
C LEU A 41 25.16 -16.62 7.45
N TRP A 42 24.29 -17.19 6.61
CA TRP A 42 24.09 -18.64 6.56
C TRP A 42 25.31 -19.36 6.00
N ASN A 43 25.91 -18.84 4.93
CA ASN A 43 27.06 -19.48 4.27
C ASN A 43 28.33 -19.44 5.15
N TRP A 44 28.40 -18.51 6.11
CA TRP A 44 29.49 -18.45 7.11
C TRP A 44 29.20 -19.25 8.39
N LEU A 45 27.96 -19.28 8.90
CA LEU A 45 27.68 -19.93 10.19
C LEU A 45 27.32 -21.42 10.08
N MET A 46 26.44 -21.80 9.15
CA MET A 46 25.86 -23.15 9.13
C MET A 46 26.84 -24.23 8.65
N PRO A 47 27.66 -24.01 7.60
CA PRO A 47 28.70 -24.95 7.21
C PRO A 47 29.77 -25.11 8.31
N ASP A 48 30.14 -24.01 8.96
CA ASP A 48 31.26 -23.98 9.92
C ASP A 48 30.89 -24.54 11.29
N ILE A 49 29.64 -24.33 11.74
CA ILE A 49 29.17 -24.82 13.05
C ILE A 49 28.56 -26.21 12.97
N PHE A 50 27.83 -26.52 11.89
CA PHE A 50 27.06 -27.77 11.80
C PHE A 50 27.52 -28.71 10.69
N GLY A 51 28.45 -28.31 9.81
CA GLY A 51 28.92 -29.14 8.70
C GLY A 51 27.84 -29.42 7.64
N LEU A 52 26.75 -28.66 7.62
CA LEU A 52 25.67 -28.81 6.63
C LEU A 52 26.02 -28.17 5.29
N THR A 53 25.36 -28.65 4.23
CA THR A 53 25.49 -28.16 2.86
C THR A 53 25.12 -26.68 2.74
N THR A 54 25.93 -25.92 2.01
CA THR A 54 25.67 -24.51 1.69
C THR A 54 24.32 -24.34 1.01
N ILE A 55 23.55 -23.30 1.38
CA ILE A 55 22.31 -22.95 0.70
C ILE A 55 22.61 -22.62 -0.76
N THR A 56 21.94 -23.30 -1.68
CA THR A 56 22.02 -22.98 -3.12
C THR A 56 21.20 -21.74 -3.46
N PHE A 57 21.51 -21.08 -4.58
CA PHE A 57 20.81 -19.86 -5.02
C PHE A 57 19.28 -20.02 -4.97
N TRP A 58 18.74 -21.15 -5.43
CA TRP A 58 17.31 -21.47 -5.40
C TRP A 58 16.71 -21.62 -3.99
N GLN A 59 17.47 -22.12 -3.01
CA GLN A 59 17.01 -22.23 -1.62
C GLN A 59 16.98 -20.86 -0.91
N ALA A 60 17.95 -19.98 -1.21
CA ALA A 60 17.94 -18.61 -0.71
C ALA A 60 16.69 -17.86 -1.21
N TRP A 61 16.33 -18.06 -2.49
CA TRP A 61 15.09 -17.53 -3.06
C TRP A 61 13.83 -18.03 -2.32
N GLY A 62 13.75 -19.31 -1.99
CA GLY A 62 12.66 -19.86 -1.20
C GLY A 62 12.53 -19.22 0.19
N LEU A 63 13.65 -19.01 0.89
CA LEU A 63 13.66 -18.39 2.23
C LEU A 63 13.26 -16.92 2.20
N VAL A 64 13.72 -16.19 1.18
CA VAL A 64 13.34 -14.79 0.94
C VAL A 64 11.84 -14.70 0.64
N ILE A 65 11.29 -15.58 -0.19
CA ILE A 65 9.86 -15.62 -0.47
C ILE A 65 9.05 -15.94 0.79
N LEU A 66 9.50 -16.89 1.61
CA LEU A 66 8.79 -17.32 2.80
C LEU A 66 8.76 -16.23 3.88
N THR A 67 9.90 -15.59 4.16
CA THR A 67 9.95 -14.40 5.03
C THR A 67 9.11 -13.26 4.47
N HIS A 68 9.16 -13.03 3.15
CA HIS A 68 8.34 -12.01 2.51
C HIS A 68 6.85 -12.29 2.69
N ILE A 69 6.37 -13.52 2.51
CA ILE A 69 4.97 -13.88 2.73
C ILE A 69 4.58 -13.70 4.21
N PHE A 70 5.47 -14.05 5.14
CA PHE A 70 5.23 -13.93 6.57
C PHE A 70 5.11 -12.47 7.02
N PHE A 71 6.03 -11.60 6.56
CA PHE A 71 6.02 -10.18 6.89
C PHE A 71 5.02 -9.36 6.05
N LYS A 72 4.68 -9.81 4.84
CA LYS A 72 3.69 -9.16 3.95
C LYS A 72 2.24 -9.43 4.36
N SER A 73 1.99 -10.30 5.33
CA SER A 73 0.65 -10.55 5.89
C SER A 73 0.18 -9.48 6.90
N PHE A 74 0.80 -8.29 6.93
CA PHE A 74 0.27 -7.18 7.72
C PHE A 74 0.36 -5.82 7.00
N PRO A 75 -0.70 -5.42 6.30
CA PRO A 75 -1.09 -4.02 6.21
C PRO A 75 -2.36 -3.80 7.03
N HIS A 76 -2.18 -3.48 8.32
CA HIS A 76 -3.20 -2.79 9.09
C HIS A 76 -3.15 -1.32 8.68
N HIS A 77 -3.92 -0.94 7.65
CA HIS A 77 -4.24 0.47 7.41
C HIS A 77 -5.75 0.66 7.56
N SER A 78 -6.22 0.64 8.80
CA SER A 78 -7.47 1.31 9.15
C SER A 78 -7.18 2.81 9.27
N SER A 79 -7.35 3.58 8.20
CA SER A 79 -7.38 5.04 8.30
C SER A 79 -7.99 5.67 7.06
N SER A 80 -9.33 5.73 7.03
CA SER A 80 -10.05 6.77 6.28
C SER A 80 -11.51 6.79 6.73
N ARG A 81 -11.75 7.11 8.01
CA ARG A 81 -13.09 7.38 8.56
C ARG A 81 -13.36 8.89 8.75
N HIS A 82 -12.53 9.76 8.15
CA HIS A 82 -12.53 11.21 8.36
C HIS A 82 -12.98 11.98 7.09
N SER A 83 -14.06 11.56 6.43
CA SER A 83 -14.63 12.30 5.29
C SER A 83 -16.12 12.60 5.45
N GLU A 84 -16.82 11.97 6.40
CA GLU A 84 -18.25 12.20 6.61
C GLU A 84 -18.53 13.45 7.45
N GLN A 85 -17.73 13.74 8.49
CA GLN A 85 -17.98 14.90 9.37
C GLN A 85 -17.85 16.27 8.66
N TRP A 86 -16.95 16.41 7.70
CA TRP A 86 -16.78 17.68 6.97
C TRP A 86 -17.94 17.93 6.00
N LYS A 87 -18.49 16.87 5.39
CA LYS A 87 -19.66 16.98 4.50
C LYS A 87 -20.90 17.45 5.25
N GLU A 88 -21.09 16.97 6.47
CA GLU A 88 -22.21 17.35 7.35
C GLU A 88 -22.16 18.86 7.67
N HIS A 89 -21.00 19.38 8.08
CA HIS A 89 -20.83 20.81 8.37
C HIS A 89 -21.01 21.70 7.15
N PHE A 90 -20.57 21.26 5.96
CA PHE A 90 -20.74 22.03 4.73
C PHE A 90 -22.20 22.04 4.27
N LYS A 91 -22.89 20.90 4.33
CA LYS A 91 -24.31 20.79 3.93
C LYS A 91 -25.19 21.74 4.74
N ASN A 92 -25.00 21.79 6.06
CA ASN A 92 -25.76 22.70 6.93
C ASN A 92 -25.50 24.19 6.66
N LYS A 93 -24.31 24.54 6.15
CA LYS A 93 -23.96 25.93 5.86
C LYS A 93 -24.48 26.43 4.50
N PHE A 94 -24.55 25.56 3.50
CA PHE A 94 -24.92 25.94 2.13
C PHE A 94 -26.36 25.60 1.75
N PHE A 95 -26.96 24.60 2.40
CA PHE A 95 -28.34 24.18 2.16
C PHE A 95 -29.09 24.16 3.50
N PRO A 96 -29.33 25.33 4.13
CA PRO A 96 -30.27 25.41 5.23
C PRO A 96 -31.64 24.96 4.70
N ASP A 97 -32.22 23.94 5.33
CA ASP A 97 -33.56 23.48 5.01
C ASP A 97 -34.54 24.63 5.29
N LYS A 98 -35.20 25.11 4.23
CA LYS A 98 -36.14 26.24 4.26
C LYS A 98 -37.58 25.80 4.51
N ASN A 99 -37.82 24.52 4.84
CA ASN A 99 -39.13 23.97 5.09
C ASN A 99 -39.34 23.58 6.57
N THR A 100 -39.32 24.58 7.45
CA THR A 100 -39.83 24.45 8.83
C THR A 100 -41.12 25.26 9.04
N ASN A 101 -41.77 25.68 7.94
CA ASN A 101 -43.01 26.45 7.99
C ASN A 101 -44.26 25.59 7.95
N THR A 102 -44.17 24.27 7.76
CA THR A 102 -45.34 23.38 7.75
C THR A 102 -45.95 23.14 9.14
N ASP A 103 -45.22 23.46 10.20
CA ASP A 103 -45.63 23.18 11.59
C ASP A 103 -46.29 24.41 12.24
N GLN A 104 -46.27 25.55 11.54
CA GLN A 104 -46.77 26.85 12.01
C GLN A 104 -48.18 27.17 11.48
N PHE A 105 -48.70 26.40 10.51
CA PHE A 105 -50.01 26.63 9.89
C PHE A 105 -51.08 25.58 10.25
N THR A 106 -50.80 24.70 11.22
CA THR A 106 -51.74 23.63 11.65
C THR A 106 -52.07 23.67 13.14
N ALA A 107 -52.04 24.85 13.77
CA ALA A 107 -52.54 25.08 15.13
C ALA A 107 -53.67 26.11 15.15
#